data_AF-A0A6J6GD12-F1
#
_entry.id   AF-A0A6J6GD12-F1
#
_cell.length_a   1.000
_cell.length_b   1.000
_cell.length_c   1.000
_cell.angle_alpha   90.00
_cell.angle_beta   90.00
_cell.angle_gamma   90.00
#
_symmetry.space_group_name_H-M   'P 1'
#
loop_
_entity.id
_entity.type
_entity.pdbx_description
1 polymer ?
#
loop_
_entity_poly.entity_id
_entity_poly.type
_entity_poly.pdbx_seq_one_letter_code
_entity_poly.pdbx_strand_id
1 'polypeptide(L)'
;MYALPHYLRYPFDPASGHTLLKVGHSSRDVIRRFSGQVRTTALPEDPVLLRIYPVPDDESIAVERRFHMMLESADHDRSRARMGGTEWFCTTVRFLDAIAGLMKLEVRVISDLADIE
;
A
#
# COMPACT_ATOMS: atom_id res chain seq x y z
N MET A 1 4.09 -0.15 -1.01
CA MET A 1 2.80 -0.13 -0.30
C MET A 1 2.99 -0.55 1.15
N TYR A 2 2.24 0.03 2.07
CA TYR A 2 2.35 -0.27 3.50
C TYR A 2 0.97 -0.26 4.18
N ALA A 3 0.91 -0.72 5.42
CA ALA A 3 -0.29 -0.63 6.26
C ALA A 3 0.10 -0.24 7.69
N LEU A 4 -0.88 0.06 8.53
CA LEU A 4 -0.68 0.19 9.97
C LEU A 4 -0.86 -1.17 10.65
N PRO A 5 -0.08 -1.50 11.70
CA PRO A 5 -0.22 -2.74 12.46
C PRO A 5 -1.67 -3.06 12.86
N HIS A 6 -2.43 -2.04 13.30
CA HIS A 6 -3.84 -2.20 13.63
C HIS A 6 -4.67 -2.83 12.50
N TYR A 7 -4.50 -2.36 11.27
CA TYR A 7 -5.25 -2.87 10.11
C TYR A 7 -4.82 -4.26 9.67
N LEU A 8 -3.61 -4.67 10.04
CA LEU A 8 -3.11 -6.02 9.76
C LEU A 8 -3.64 -7.02 10.78
N ARG A 9 -3.72 -6.63 12.05
CA ARG A 9 -4.30 -7.45 13.13
C ARG A 9 -5.82 -7.48 13.11
N TYR A 10 -6.44 -6.38 12.72
CA TYR A 10 -7.89 -6.19 12.68
C TYR A 10 -8.31 -5.71 11.28
N PRO A 11 -8.46 -6.63 10.31
CA PRO A 11 -8.91 -6.30 8.96
C PRO A 11 -10.26 -5.59 8.97
N PHE A 12 -10.44 -4.65 8.04
CA PHE A 12 -11.69 -3.88 7.92
C PHE A 12 -12.89 -4.78 7.58
N ASP A 13 -12.69 -5.75 6.69
CA ASP A 13 -13.62 -6.84 6.44
C ASP A 13 -12.89 -8.19 6.60
N PRO A 14 -13.00 -8.84 7.77
CA PRO A 14 -12.34 -10.11 8.04
C PRO A 14 -12.80 -11.25 7.14
N ALA A 15 -14.03 -11.22 6.62
CA ALA A 15 -14.57 -12.32 5.82
C ALA A 15 -13.95 -12.37 4.42
N SER A 16 -13.64 -11.21 3.84
CA SER A 16 -12.97 -11.10 2.53
C SER A 16 -11.44 -10.94 2.65
N GLY A 17 -10.95 -10.59 3.85
CA GLY A 17 -9.55 -10.23 4.09
C GLY A 17 -9.20 -8.82 3.58
N HIS A 18 -10.19 -8.01 3.20
CA HIS A 18 -9.96 -6.62 2.82
C HIS A 18 -9.57 -5.79 4.03
N THR A 19 -8.53 -4.98 3.85
CA THR A 19 -8.07 -4.05 4.87
C THR A 19 -7.52 -2.78 4.23
N LEU A 20 -7.24 -1.77 5.04
CA LEU A 20 -6.72 -0.49 4.56
C LEU A 20 -5.23 -0.61 4.25
N LEU A 21 -4.91 -0.55 2.96
CA LEU A 21 -3.55 -0.55 2.45
C LEU A 21 -3.25 0.81 1.80
N LYS A 22 -2.09 1.37 2.14
CA LYS A 22 -1.56 2.58 1.52
C LYS A 22 -0.76 2.24 0.28
N VAL A 23 -1.22 2.78 -0.86
CA VAL A 23 -0.62 2.59 -2.19
C VAL A 23 -0.10 3.94 -2.67
N GLY A 24 1.20 4.19 -2.45
CA GLY A 24 1.85 5.44 -2.84
C GLY A 24 3.16 5.20 -3.59
N HIS A 25 3.57 6.17 -4.40
CA HIS A 25 4.87 6.17 -5.08
C HIS A 25 6.00 6.80 -4.24
N SER A 26 7.24 6.57 -4.65
CA SER A 26 8.41 7.29 -4.14
C SER A 26 9.45 7.40 -5.25
N SER A 27 9.91 8.63 -5.54
CA SER A 27 10.98 8.93 -6.51
C SER A 27 12.40 8.77 -5.95
N ARG A 28 12.52 8.23 -4.73
CA ARG A 28 13.78 7.95 -4.04
C ARG A 28 13.66 6.58 -3.36
N ASP A 29 14.80 6.07 -2.88
CA ASP A 29 14.89 4.85 -2.07
C ASP A 29 13.74 4.74 -1.07
N VAL A 30 12.82 3.82 -1.38
CA VAL A 30 11.55 3.62 -0.69
C VAL A 30 11.80 3.26 0.77
N ILE A 31 12.83 2.45 1.05
CA ILE A 31 13.18 1.99 2.39
C ILE A 31 13.66 3.19 3.21
N ARG A 32 14.58 3.98 2.65
CA ARG A 32 15.10 5.19 3.32
C ARG A 32 14.00 6.22 3.58
N ARG A 33 13.08 6.44 2.61
CA ARG A 33 11.94 7.34 2.77
C ARG A 33 10.97 6.84 3.83
N PHE A 34 10.67 5.54 3.81
CA PHE A 34 9.76 4.92 4.75
C PHE A 34 10.24 5.08 6.19
N SER A 35 11.51 4.78 6.46
CA SER A 35 12.14 5.01 7.77
C SER A 35 12.16 6.48 8.19
N GLY A 36 12.24 7.41 7.24
CA GLY A 36 12.14 8.86 7.50
C GLY A 36 10.72 9.33 7.83
N GLN A 37 9.70 8.74 7.19
CA GLN A 37 8.28 9.06 7.40
C GLN A 37 7.79 8.60 8.77
N VAL A 38 8.29 7.45 9.26
CA VAL A 38 8.05 6.93 10.63
C VAL A 38 8.39 7.98 11.70
N ARG A 39 9.45 8.77 11.49
CA ARG A 39 9.90 9.80 12.44
C ARG A 39 9.06 11.09 12.42
N THR A 40 8.12 11.24 11.48
CA THR A 40 7.35 12.48 11.28
C THR A 40 5.85 12.25 11.53
N THR A 41 5.54 11.73 12.72
CA THR A 41 4.37 12.00 13.60
C THR A 41 3.05 12.49 12.97
N ALA A 42 2.44 11.72 12.06
CA ALA A 42 1.03 11.89 11.68
C ALA A 42 0.21 10.59 11.70
N LEU A 43 0.86 9.45 11.98
CA LEU A 43 0.21 8.15 12.07
C LEU A 43 0.24 7.67 13.53
N PRO A 44 -0.82 7.01 14.01
CA PRO A 44 -0.92 6.56 15.40
C PRO A 44 0.03 5.40 15.73
N GLU A 45 0.58 4.73 14.72
CA GLU A 45 1.46 3.56 14.83
C GLU A 45 2.55 3.62 13.76
N ASP A 46 3.66 2.91 14.00
CA ASP A 46 4.72 2.73 13.01
C ASP A 46 4.20 1.86 11.85
N PRO A 47 4.17 2.37 10.61
CA PRO A 47 3.68 1.59 9.48
C PRO A 47 4.59 0.39 9.19
N VAL A 48 4.01 -0.66 8.59
CA VAL A 48 4.72 -1.85 8.12
C VAL A 48 4.77 -1.86 6.59
N LEU A 49 5.97 -1.87 6.02
CA LEU A 49 6.19 -1.93 4.57
C LEU A 49 6.03 -3.38 4.09
N LEU A 50 5.03 -3.64 3.23
CA LEU A 50 4.69 -5.02 2.84
C LEU A 50 5.24 -5.40 1.47
N ARG A 51 5.06 -4.53 0.47
CA ARG A 51 5.51 -4.76 -0.91
C ARG A 51 6.18 -3.52 -1.49
N ILE A 52 7.18 -3.75 -2.35
CA ILE A 52 7.73 -2.76 -3.27
C ILE A 52 7.52 -3.28 -4.70
N TYR A 53 6.98 -2.43 -5.57
CA TYR A 53 6.88 -2.67 -7.01
C TYR A 53 7.90 -1.74 -7.69
N PRO A 54 9.15 -2.19 -7.92
CA PRO A 54 10.20 -1.34 -8.44
C PRO A 54 9.93 -1.01 -9.91
N VAL A 55 10.14 0.26 -10.24
CA VAL A 55 10.02 0.82 -11.58
C VAL A 55 11.07 1.91 -11.76
N PRO A 56 11.42 2.29 -13.01
CA PRO A 56 12.22 3.48 -13.27
C PRO A 56 11.61 4.73 -12.59
N ASP A 57 12.47 5.64 -12.13
CA ASP A 57 12.04 6.81 -11.34
C ASP A 57 11.02 7.68 -12.08
N ASP A 58 11.19 7.83 -13.39
CA ASP A 58 10.31 8.58 -14.30
C ASP A 58 8.95 7.91 -14.55
N GLU A 59 8.81 6.62 -14.23
CA GLU A 59 7.57 5.87 -14.38
C GLU A 59 6.75 5.75 -13.08
N SER A 60 7.36 6.03 -11.92
CA SER A 60 6.77 5.79 -10.59
C SER A 60 5.39 6.43 -10.40
N ILE A 61 5.21 7.68 -10.84
CA ILE A 61 3.94 8.42 -10.76
C ILE A 61 2.89 7.80 -11.71
N ALA A 62 3.30 7.45 -12.93
CA ALA A 62 2.39 6.87 -13.92
C ALA A 62 1.90 5.49 -13.46
N VAL A 63 2.76 4.71 -12.82
CA VAL A 63 2.43 3.40 -12.27
C VAL A 63 1.47 3.53 -11.09
N GLU A 64 1.71 4.44 -10.14
CA GLU A 64 0.78 4.71 -9.04
C GLU A 64 -0.61 5.10 -9.54
N ARG A 65 -0.70 6.00 -10.52
CA ARG A 65 -1.98 6.40 -11.12
C ARG A 65 -2.73 5.21 -11.71
N ARG A 66 -2.03 4.26 -12.34
CA ARG A 66 -2.65 3.03 -12.87
C ARG A 66 -3.17 2.14 -11.75
N PHE A 67 -2.41 1.97 -10.66
CA PHE A 67 -2.89 1.26 -9.47
C PHE A 67 -4.16 1.90 -8.91
N HIS A 68 -4.16 3.21 -8.69
CA HIS A 68 -5.32 3.94 -8.16
C HIS A 68 -6.53 3.78 -9.08
N MET A 69 -6.35 3.97 -10.40
CA MET A 69 -7.41 3.81 -11.39
C MET A 69 -8.02 2.40 -11.37
N MET A 70 -7.20 1.34 -11.28
CA MET A 70 -7.70 -0.04 -11.23
C MET A 70 -8.42 -0.35 -9.92
N LEU A 71 -7.94 0.18 -8.79
CA LEU A 71 -8.61 0.04 -7.49
C LEU A 71 -9.97 0.75 -7.50
N GLU A 72 -10.02 1.98 -8.00
CA GLU A 72 -11.28 2.74 -8.12
C GLU A 72 -12.27 2.08 -9.07
N SER A 73 -11.79 1.55 -10.20
CA SER A 73 -12.63 0.86 -11.18
C SER A 73 -13.20 -0.46 -10.67
N ALA A 74 -12.58 -1.02 -9.62
CA ALA A 74 -13.02 -2.25 -8.95
C ALA A 74 -13.85 -1.97 -7.69
N ASP A 75 -14.27 -0.72 -7.47
CA ASP A 75 -15.01 -0.27 -6.27
C ASP A 75 -14.27 -0.51 -4.96
N HIS A 76 -12.92 -0.50 -4.98
CA HIS A 76 -12.12 -0.57 -3.76
C HIS A 76 -12.12 0.82 -3.11
N ASP A 77 -13.02 1.01 -2.14
CA ASP A 77 -13.23 2.28 -1.45
C ASP A 77 -11.93 2.94 -0.97
N ARG A 78 -11.75 4.22 -1.33
CA ARG A 78 -10.74 5.06 -0.68
C ARG A 78 -11.15 5.31 0.77
N SER A 79 -10.19 5.35 1.68
CA SER A 79 -10.44 5.77 3.06
C SER A 79 -11.11 7.15 3.08
N ARG A 80 -12.27 7.25 3.73
CA ARG A 80 -13.01 8.52 3.92
C ARG A 80 -12.41 9.39 5.03
N ALA A 81 -11.29 8.98 5.64
CA ALA A 81 -10.70 9.69 6.77
C ALA A 81 -10.22 11.09 6.33
N ARG A 82 -10.77 12.14 6.96
CA ARG A 82 -10.50 13.56 6.67
C ARG A 82 -9.02 13.98 6.73
N MET A 83 -8.18 13.21 7.43
CA MET A 83 -6.75 13.48 7.60
C MET A 83 -5.84 12.40 7.00
N GLY A 84 -6.41 11.37 6.37
CA GLY A 84 -5.64 10.36 5.64
C GLY A 84 -5.47 10.82 4.20
N GLY A 85 -4.24 10.78 3.66
CA GLY A 85 -4.02 11.03 2.23
C GLY A 85 -4.94 10.16 1.35
N THR A 86 -5.22 10.60 0.13
CA THR A 86 -6.16 9.91 -0.78
C THR A 86 -5.72 8.50 -1.22
N GLU A 87 -4.50 8.12 -0.87
CA GLU A 87 -3.78 6.91 -1.27
C GLU A 87 -4.05 5.67 -0.39
N TRP A 88 -5.05 5.70 0.50
CA TRP A 88 -5.48 4.53 1.29
C TRP A 88 -6.69 3.85 0.65
N PHE A 89 -6.60 2.55 0.39
CA PHE A 89 -7.65 1.74 -0.25
C PHE A 89 -8.02 0.53 0.59
N CYS A 90 -9.32 0.22 0.66
CA CYS A 90 -9.79 -1.05 1.24
C CYS A 90 -9.62 -2.16 0.19
N THR A 91 -8.57 -2.97 0.33
CA THR A 91 -8.17 -3.97 -0.68
C THR A 91 -7.35 -5.10 -0.04
N THR A 92 -6.86 -6.04 -0.85
CA THR A 92 -5.95 -7.11 -0.43
C THR A 92 -4.57 -6.96 -1.08
N VAL A 93 -3.54 -7.49 -0.42
CA VAL A 93 -2.18 -7.61 -1.01
C VAL A 93 -2.23 -8.42 -2.30
N ARG A 94 -3.00 -9.53 -2.31
CA ARG A 94 -3.20 -10.37 -3.49
C ARG A 94 -3.73 -9.59 -4.69
N PHE A 95 -4.67 -8.66 -4.50
CA PHE A 95 -5.20 -7.85 -5.60
C PHE A 95 -4.15 -6.87 -6.14
N LEU A 96 -3.35 -6.27 -5.26
CA LEU A 96 -2.26 -5.40 -5.69
C LEU A 96 -1.17 -6.17 -6.44
N ASP A 97 -0.82 -7.37 -6.00
CA ASP A 97 0.11 -8.26 -6.70
C ASP A 97 -0.45 -8.69 -8.07
N ALA A 98 -1.76 -8.91 -8.18
CA ALA A 98 -2.42 -9.19 -9.47
C ALA A 98 -2.33 -8.00 -10.44
N ILE A 99 -2.55 -6.77 -9.96
CA ILE A 99 -2.34 -5.55 -10.75
C ILE A 99 -0.87 -5.46 -11.22
N ALA A 100 0.09 -5.68 -10.30
CA ALA A 100 1.51 -5.69 -10.63
C ALA A 100 1.82 -6.71 -11.74
N GLY A 101 1.25 -7.91 -11.64
CA GLY A 101 1.36 -8.96 -12.65
C GLY A 101 0.81 -8.56 -14.02
N LEU A 102 -0.36 -7.91 -14.08
CA LEU A 102 -0.93 -7.37 -15.33
C LEU A 102 -0.01 -6.32 -15.98
N MET A 103 0.65 -5.52 -15.15
CA MET A 103 1.61 -4.51 -15.58
C MET A 103 3.03 -5.07 -15.81
N LYS A 104 3.25 -6.37 -15.59
CA LYS A 104 4.56 -7.06 -15.66
C LYS A 104 5.62 -6.45 -14.74
N LEU A 105 5.21 -5.97 -13.58
CA LEU A 105 6.12 -5.43 -12.57
C LEU A 105 6.71 -6.56 -11.73
N GLU A 106 7.95 -6.38 -11.29
CA GLU A 106 8.53 -7.20 -10.23
C GLU A 106 7.75 -6.96 -8.93
N VAL A 107 7.56 -8.01 -8.13
CA VAL A 107 6.98 -7.92 -6.78
C VAL A 107 8.07 -8.24 -5.77
N ARG A 108 8.51 -7.24 -5.00
CA ARG A 108 9.42 -7.43 -3.88
C ARG A 108 8.63 -7.51 -2.58
N VAL A 109 8.62 -8.70 -1.98
CA VAL A 109 8.06 -8.95 -0.65
C VAL A 109 9.05 -8.45 0.40
N ILE A 110 8.62 -7.53 1.27
CA ILE A 110 9.45 -6.98 2.35
C ILE A 110 9.06 -7.58 3.70
N SER A 111 7.76 -7.73 3.93
CA SER A 111 7.20 -8.38 5.12
C SER A 111 5.96 -9.17 4.70
N ASP A 112 5.82 -10.38 5.22
CA ASP A 112 4.59 -11.14 5.06
C ASP A 112 3.59 -10.77 6.16
N LEU A 113 2.30 -10.90 5.86
CA LEU A 113 1.25 -10.77 6.86
C LEU A 113 1.35 -11.87 7.91
N ALA A 114 1.87 -13.05 7.54
CA ALA A 114 2.12 -14.15 8.45
C ALA A 114 3.19 -13.84 9.51
N ASP A 115 4.07 -12.86 9.26
CA ASP A 115 5.16 -12.50 10.18
C ASP A 115 4.72 -11.53 11.29
N ILE A 116 3.46 -11.08 11.26
CA ILE A 116 2.91 -10.04 12.15
C ILE A 116 1.91 -10.69 13.12
N GLU A 117 2.41 -11.58 13.99
CA GLU A 117 1.69 -12.09 15.17
C GLU A 117 1.89 -11.16 16.39
#